data_AF-A0A4Q1KCN2-F1
#
_entry.id   AF-A0A4Q1KCN2-F1
#
_cell.length_a   1.000
_cell.length_b   1.000
_cell.length_c   1.000
_cell.angle_alpha   90.00
_cell.angle_beta   90.00
_cell.angle_gamma   90.00
#
_symmetry.space_group_name_H-M   'P 1'
#
loop_
_entity.id
_entity.type
_entity.pdbx_description
1 polymer ?
#
loop_
_entity_poly.entity_id
_entity_poly.type
_entity_poly.pdbx_seq_one_letter_code
_entity_poly.pdbx_strand_id
1 'polypeptide(L)' 'MKKRHQQKLIIIALILWMGFNLPLVLLFDSAQNMGGFPLIYVYFFSLWILAILLTLLIVRRYNE' A
#
# COMPACT_ATOMS: atom_id res chain seq x y z
N MET A 1 -15.65 -5.57 -15.64
CA MET A 1 -14.19 -5.83 -15.69
C MET A 1 -13.89 -7.21 -16.30
N LYS A 2 -13.11 -7.29 -17.38
CA LYS A 2 -12.62 -8.60 -17.90
C LYS A 2 -11.76 -9.31 -16.83
N LYS A 3 -11.76 -10.66 -16.79
CA LYS A 3 -11.02 -11.49 -15.80
C LYS A 3 -9.56 -11.06 -15.59
N ARG A 4 -8.88 -10.61 -16.65
CA ARG A 4 -7.49 -10.08 -16.61
C ARG A 4 -7.28 -8.85 -15.71
N HIS A 5 -8.30 -8.02 -15.51
CA HIS A 5 -8.19 -6.81 -14.67
C HIS A 5 -8.33 -7.14 -13.20
N GLN A 6 -9.24 -8.06 -12.88
CA GLN A 6 -9.40 -8.61 -11.53
C GLN A 6 -8.11 -9.32 -11.09
N GLN A 7 -7.49 -10.10 -11.99
CA GLN A 7 -6.19 -10.73 -11.71
C GLN A 7 -5.08 -9.72 -11.41
N LYS A 8 -5.00 -8.61 -12.15
CA LYS A 8 -4.02 -7.53 -11.88
C LYS A 8 -4.25 -6.87 -10.52
N LEU A 9 -5.50 -6.59 -10.16
CA LEU A 9 -5.85 -6.03 -8.86
C LEU A 9 -5.49 -6.97 -7.72
N ILE A 10 -5.78 -8.27 -7.87
CA ILE A 10 -5.45 -9.30 -6.87
C ILE A 10 -3.94 -9.40 -6.64
N ILE A 11 -3.14 -9.39 -7.71
CA ILE A 11 -1.67 -9.43 -7.60
C ILE A 11 -1.15 -8.20 -6.85
N ILE A 12 -1.67 -7.01 -7.18
CA ILE A 12 -1.25 -5.76 -6.54
C ILE A 12 -1.68 -5.73 -5.07
N ALA A 13 -2.89 -6.18 -4.76
CA ALA A 13 -3.36 -6.33 -3.39
C ALA A 13 -2.49 -7.30 -2.57
N LEU A 14 -2.05 -8.42 -3.16
CA LEU A 14 -1.14 -9.37 -2.52
C LEU A 14 0.23 -8.72 -2.21
N ILE A 15 0.81 -8.00 -3.17
CA ILE A 15 2.10 -7.31 -2.97
C ILE A 15 1.99 -6.22 -1.89
N LEU A 16 0.93 -5.42 -1.92
CA LEU A 16 0.65 -4.41 -0.90
C LEU A 16 0.43 -5.04 0.48
N TRP A 17 -0.27 -6.17 0.54
CA TRP A 17 -0.51 -6.91 1.78
C TRP A 17 0.78 -7.46 2.38
N MET A 18 1.73 -7.90 1.55
CA MET A 18 3.07 -8.27 2.02
C MET A 18 3.79 -7.08 2.69
N GLY A 19 3.56 -5.85 2.23
CA GLY A 19 4.08 -4.64 2.85
C GLY A 19 3.51 -4.33 4.24
N PHE A 20 2.33 -4.86 4.57
CA PHE A 20 1.74 -4.74 5.92
C PHE A 20 2.17 -5.86 6.87
N ASN A 21 3.16 -6.68 6.51
CA ASN A 21 3.64 -7.75 7.37
C ASN A 21 4.37 -7.20 8.60
N LEU A 22 4.15 -7.85 9.76
CA LEU A 22 4.65 -7.42 11.06
C LEU A 22 6.18 -7.16 11.08
N PRO A 23 7.04 -8.04 10.53
CA PRO A 23 8.48 -7.79 10.52
C PRO A 23 8.87 -6.53 9.74
N LEU A 24 8.18 -6.21 8.65
CA LEU A 24 8.45 -5.00 7.87
C LEU A 24 7.99 -3.75 8.61
N VAL A 25 6.84 -3.81 9.27
CA VAL A 25 6.32 -2.71 10.10
C VAL A 25 7.26 -2.43 11.27
N LEU A 26 7.77 -3.48 11.92
CA LEU A 26 8.70 -3.37 13.06
C LEU A 26 10.06 -2.76 12.68
N LEU A 27 10.47 -2.77 11.41
CA LEU A 27 11.66 -2.03 10.97
C LEU A 27 11.55 -0.53 11.23
N PHE A 28 10.31 -0.01 11.27
CA PHE A 28 10.01 1.39 11.52
C PHE A 28 9.55 1.66 12.96
N ASP A 29 9.45 0.62 13.79
CA ASP A 29 9.15 0.70 15.22
C ASP A 29 10.42 1.06 16.02
N SER A 30 11.01 2.20 15.66
CA SER A 30 12.13 2.80 16.38
C SER A 30 11.69 4.13 16.98
N ALA A 31 12.41 4.63 18.00
CA ALA A 31 12.16 5.93 18.59
C ALA A 31 12.43 7.13 17.65
N GLN A 32 12.63 6.88 16.35
CA GLN A 32 12.76 7.93 15.34
C GLN A 32 11.42 8.58 15.06
N ASN A 33 11.40 9.90 15.19
CA ASN A 33 10.28 10.74 14.82
C ASN A 33 10.63 11.52 13.56
N MET A 34 9.69 11.60 12.62
CA MET A 34 9.79 12.44 11.43
C MET A 34 8.78 13.58 11.57
N GLY A 35 9.28 14.82 11.69
CA GLY A 35 8.41 16.00 11.85
C GLY A 35 7.53 15.98 13.12
N GLY A 36 7.97 15.28 14.17
CA GLY A 36 7.22 15.12 15.42
C GLY A 36 6.27 13.92 15.46
N PHE A 37 6.14 13.17 14.36
CA PHE A 37 5.35 11.94 14.30
C PHE A 37 6.21 10.68 14.31
N PRO A 38 5.80 9.60 14.99
CA PRO A 38 6.48 8.32 14.91
C PRO A 38 6.60 7.81 13.47
N LEU A 39 7.80 7.34 13.11
CA LEU A 39 8.12 6.89 11.74
C LEU A 39 7.21 5.75 11.26
N ILE A 40 6.78 4.87 12.17
CA ILE A 40 5.85 3.78 11.89
C ILE A 40 4.53 4.26 11.28
N TYR A 41 3.99 5.41 11.72
CA TYR A 41 2.75 5.94 11.17
C TYR A 41 2.97 6.49 9.75
N VAL A 42 4.09 7.17 9.53
CA VAL A 42 4.46 7.67 8.19
C VAL A 42 4.53 6.51 7.20
N TYR A 43 5.18 5.41 7.60
CA TYR A 43 5.24 4.20 6.80
C TYR A 43 3.83 3.65 6.49
N PHE A 44 3.02 3.43 7.52
CA PHE A 44 1.69 2.84 7.38
C PHE A 44 0.79 3.66 6.45
N PHE A 45 0.71 4.98 6.67
CA PHE A 45 -0.11 5.87 5.86
C PHE A 45 0.41 6.01 4.42
N SER A 46 1.73 6.04 4.23
CA SER A 46 2.31 6.10 2.87
C SER A 46 1.97 4.86 2.05
N LEU A 47 2.08 3.66 2.65
CA LEU A 47 1.75 2.39 2.01
C LEU A 47 0.25 2.29 1.71
N TRP A 48 -0.58 2.83 2.61
CA TRP A 48 -2.03 2.89 2.42
C TRP A 48 -2.44 3.84 1.28
N ILE A 49 -1.85 5.04 1.21
CA ILE A 49 -2.07 5.98 0.10
C ILE A 49 -1.63 5.35 -1.23
N LEU A 50 -0.48 4.66 -1.24
CA LEU A 50 0.01 3.95 -2.42
C LEU A 50 -1.00 2.89 -2.89
N ALA A 51 -1.62 2.14 -1.95
CA ALA A 51 -2.67 1.17 -2.27
C ALA A 51 -3.87 1.81 -2.96
N ILE A 52 -4.34 2.95 -2.43
CA ILE A 52 -5.47 3.70 -2.97
C ILE A 52 -5.12 4.24 -4.37
N LEU A 53 -3.93 4.82 -4.54
CA LEU A 53 -3.48 5.37 -5.82
C LEU A 53 -3.35 4.30 -6.90
N LEU A 54 -2.74 3.16 -6.58
CA LEU A 54 -2.62 2.04 -7.53
C LEU A 54 -4.00 1.51 -7.92
N THR A 55 -4.90 1.35 -6.94
CA THR A 55 -6.27 0.91 -7.20
C THR A 55 -7.01 1.91 -8.09
N LEU A 56 -6.91 3.22 -7.80
CA LEU A 56 -7.51 4.28 -8.60
C LEU A 56 -6.96 4.31 -10.03
N LEU A 57 -5.64 4.15 -10.22
CA LEU A 57 -5.01 4.10 -11.54
C LEU A 57 -5.54 2.94 -12.37
N ILE A 58 -5.67 1.76 -11.77
CA ILE A 58 -6.17 0.56 -12.45
C ILE A 58 -7.65 0.74 -12.80
N VAL A 59 -8.46 1.17 -11.83
CA VAL A 59 -9.89 1.38 -12.06
C VAL A 59 -10.12 2.43 -13.14
N ARG A 60 -9.46 3.59 -13.08
CA ARG A 60 -9.58 4.64 -14.12
C ARG A 60 -9.12 4.16 -15.49
N ARG A 61 -8.04 3.37 -15.58
CA ARG A 61 -7.52 2.88 -16.86
C ARG A 61 -8.40 1.82 -17.53
N TYR A 62 -9.30 1.18 -16.80
CA TYR A 62 -10.16 0.11 -17.32
C TYR A 62 -11.67 0.39 -17.16
N ASN A 63 -12.03 1.59 -16.70
CA ASN A 63 -13.39 2.13 -16.74
C ASN A 63 -13.62 3.04 -17.96
N GLU A 64 -12.73 2.97 -18.97
CA GLU A 64 -13.15 3.16 -20.37
C GLU A 64 -13.92 1.93 -20.86
#